data_AF-A0A966N994-F1
#
_entry.id   AF-A0A966N994-F1
#
_cell.length_a   1.000
_cell.length_b   1.000
_cell.length_c   1.000
_cell.angle_alpha   90.00
_cell.angle_beta   90.00
_cell.angle_gamma   90.00
#
_symmetry.space_group_name_H-M   'P 1'
#
loop_
_entity.id
_entity.type
_entity.pdbx_description
1 polymer ?
#
loop_
_entity_poly.entity_id
_entity_poly.type
_entity_poly.pdbx_seq_one_letter_code
_entity_poly.pdbx_strand_id
1 'polypeptide(L)' 'AVKAILIASLNNFPPAAAVEFGRKVLFTYQRPTFTELDEGTKAVKGK' A
#
# COMPACT_ATOMS: atom_id res chain seq x y z
N ALA A 1 -8.11 -0.47 -4.15
CA ALA A 1 -6.69 -0.41 -3.75
C ALA A 1 -5.74 -0.43 -4.95
N VAL A 2 -5.66 -1.53 -5.71
CA VAL A 2 -4.66 -1.73 -6.79
C VAL A 2 -4.60 -0.57 -7.80
N LYS A 3 -5.74 -0.08 -8.29
CA LYS A 3 -5.80 1.07 -9.21
C LYS A 3 -5.05 2.31 -8.66
N ALA A 4 -5.22 2.64 -7.38
CA ALA A 4 -4.58 3.81 -6.77
C ALA A 4 -3.06 3.63 -6.68
N ILE A 5 -2.60 2.41 -6.37
CA ILE A 5 -1.17 2.06 -6.32
C ILE A 5 -0.55 2.21 -7.71
N LEU A 6 -1.19 1.66 -8.75
CA LEU A 6 -0.70 1.73 -10.12
C LEU A 6 -0.63 3.17 -10.63
N ILE A 7 -1.67 3.99 -10.38
CA ILE A 7 -1.66 5.41 -10.77
C ILE A 7 -0.53 6.16 -10.05
N ALA A 8 -0.31 5.93 -8.76
CA ALA A 8 0.79 6.56 -8.03
C ALA A 8 2.16 6.11 -8.56
N SER A 9 2.32 4.83 -8.87
CA SER A 9 3.56 4.29 -9.45
C SER A 9 3.84 4.87 -10.84
N LEU A 10 2.82 5.01 -11.69
CA LEU A 10 2.95 5.63 -13.03
C LEU A 10 3.33 7.12 -12.95
N ASN A 11 2.96 7.78 -11.84
CA ASN A 11 3.33 9.17 -11.55
C ASN A 11 4.69 9.28 -10.81
N ASN A 12 5.52 8.24 -10.80
CA ASN A 12 6.85 8.22 -10.16
C ASN A 12 6.84 8.51 -8.65
N PHE A 13 5.73 8.25 -7.94
CA PHE A 13 5.76 8.29 -6.48
C PHE A 13 6.64 7.16 -5.93
N PRO A 14 7.34 7.37 -4.79
CA PRO A 14 8.10 6.31 -4.14
C PRO A 14 7.23 5.09 -3.83
N PRO A 15 7.76 3.85 -3.89
CA PRO A 15 6.97 2.64 -3.66
C PRO A 15 6.18 2.66 -2.34
N ALA A 16 6.78 3.16 -1.26
CA ALA A 16 6.11 3.31 0.03
C ALA A 16 4.88 4.24 -0.03
N ALA A 17 4.99 5.36 -0.76
CA ALA A 17 3.88 6.28 -0.96
C ALA A 17 2.79 5.67 -1.85
N ALA A 18 3.17 4.94 -2.91
CA ALA A 18 2.23 4.25 -3.77
C ALA A 18 1.38 3.22 -3.01
N VAL A 19 2.01 2.42 -2.13
CA VAL A 19 1.31 1.45 -1.27
C VAL A 19 0.37 2.17 -0.29
N GLU A 20 0.78 3.30 0.29
CA GLU A 20 -0.06 4.06 1.23
C GLU A 20 -1.31 4.65 0.57
N PHE A 21 -1.22 5.10 -0.69
CA PHE A 21 -2.40 5.48 -1.46
C PHE A 21 -3.36 4.30 -1.64
N GLY A 22 -2.83 3.09 -1.87
CA GLY A 22 -3.60 1.85 -1.91
C GLY A 22 -4.34 1.55 -0.61
N ARG A 23 -3.70 1.80 0.55
CA ARG A 23 -4.27 1.62 1.89
C ARG A 23 -5.39 2.62 2.18
N LYS A 24 -5.17 3.90 1.84
CA LYS A 24 -6.13 4.99 2.15
C LYS A 24 -7.44 4.93 1.35
N VAL A 25 -7.45 4.28 0.19
CA VAL A 25 -8.70 4.12 -0.60
C VAL A 25 -9.59 2.97 -0.12
N LEU A 26 -9.15 2.16 0.84
CA LEU A 26 -9.97 1.12 1.45
C LEU A 26 -11.00 1.72 2.41
N PHE A 27 -12.16 1.06 2.52
CA PHE A 27 -13.16 1.36 3.54
C PHE A 27 -12.54 1.24 4.94
N THR A 28 -13.00 2.05 5.89
CA THR A 28 -12.39 2.15 7.23
C THR A 28 -12.30 0.80 7.95
N TYR A 29 -13.30 -0.07 7.80
CA TYR A 29 -13.34 -1.40 8.43
C TYR A 29 -12.44 -2.46 7.75
N GLN A 30 -11.90 -2.16 6.56
CA GLN A 30 -10.97 -3.03 5.80
C GLN A 30 -9.57 -2.42 5.68
N ARG A 31 -9.37 -1.22 6.23
CA ARG A 31 -8.12 -0.49 6.12
C ARG A 31 -7.15 -0.99 7.19
N PRO A 32 -6.07 -1.69 6.82
CA PRO A 32 -5.08 -2.11 7.81
C PRO A 32 -4.39 -0.88 8.41
N THR A 33 -3.89 -1.03 9.62
CA THR A 33 -2.98 -0.07 10.25
C THR A 33 -1.66 0.01 9.49
N PHE A 34 -0.86 1.04 9.77
CA PHE A 34 0.48 1.16 9.19
C PHE A 34 1.37 -0.03 9.58
N THR A 35 1.29 -0.46 10.85
CA THR A 35 2.08 -1.57 11.38
C THR A 35 1.73 -2.88 10.68
N GLU A 36 0.44 -3.23 10.58
CA GLU A 36 0.00 -4.46 9.91
C GLU A 36 0.40 -4.49 8.43
N LEU A 37 0.33 -3.34 7.74
CA LEU A 37 0.76 -3.23 6.35
C LEU A 37 2.28 -3.42 6.20
N ASP A 38 3.08 -2.81 7.08
CA ASP A 38 4.54 -2.93 7.07
C ASP A 38 5.00 -4.37 7.34
N GLU A 39 4.40 -5.01 8.35
CA GLU A 39 4.62 -6.43 8.68
C GLU A 39 4.28 -7.34 7.51
N GLY A 40 3.11 -7.14 6.89
CA GLY A 40 2.68 -7.91 5.71
C GLY A 40 3.62 -7.72 4.51
N THR A 41 4.13 -6.50 4.30
CA THR A 41 5.06 -6.21 3.19
C THR A 41 6.43 -6.86 3.43
N LYS A 42 6.93 -6.82 4.67
CA LYS A 42 8.19 -7.48 5.07
C LYS A 42 8.11 -9.00 4.96
N ALA A 43 6.98 -9.61 5.32
CA ALA A 43 6.78 -11.06 5.22
C ALA A 43 6.85 -11.58 3.77
N VAL A 44 6.52 -10.73 2.79
CA VAL A 44 6.62 -11.05 1.35
C VAL A 44 8.01 -10.74 0.80
N LYS A 45 8.71 -9.73 1.35
CA LYS A 45 10.03 -9.28 0.91
C LYS A 45 11.14 -10.21 1.41
N GLY A 46 11.28 -11.37 0.78
CA GLY A 46 12.24 -12.42 1.16
C GLY A 46 11.88 -13.83 0.69
N LYS A 47 10.79 -13.97 -0.06
CA LYS A 47 10.50 -15.14 -0.91
C LYS A 47 10.69 -14.78 -2.37
#